data_AF-A0A968H1R6-F1
#
_entry.id   AF-A0A968H1R6-F1
#
_cell.length_a   1.000
_cell.length_b   1.000
_cell.length_c   1.000
_cell.angle_alpha   90.00
_cell.angle_beta   90.00
_cell.angle_gamma   90.00
#
_symmetry.space_group_name_H-M   'P 1'
#
loop_
_entity.id
_entity.type
_entity.pdbx_description
1 polymer ?
#
loop_
_entity_poly.entity_id
_entity_poly.type
_entity_poly.pdbx_seq_one_letter_code
_entity_poly.pdbx_strand_id
1 'polypeptide(L)'
;MIQEFWGKLNPNERMVAWGAIAIIVLSILGGGWLGLIGAAAVLVIYWLQYSPDQNIKWPAPVPLIVLVISAVLAISAVLGVLTVFGFAGMGFGLAYGLGFGLLGGLYVLYMIAAIVGLIAAAAMALGAWREYQKSAPRS
;
A
#
# COMPACT_ATOMS: atom_id res chain seq x y z
N MET A 1 -21.26 -3.55 12.26
CA MET A 1 -20.52 -2.38 11.75
C MET A 1 -19.35 -2.75 10.82
N ILE A 2 -18.24 -3.32 11.29
CA ILE A 2 -17.09 -3.61 10.39
C ILE A 2 -17.42 -4.69 9.34
N GLN A 3 -18.09 -5.77 9.73
CA GLN A 3 -18.50 -6.84 8.79
C GLN A 3 -19.50 -6.33 7.74
N GLU A 4 -20.41 -5.45 8.14
CA GLU A 4 -21.36 -4.80 7.22
C GLU A 4 -20.66 -3.89 6.23
N PHE A 5 -19.64 -3.14 6.66
CA PHE A 5 -18.80 -2.33 5.78
C PHE A 5 -18.05 -3.20 4.76
N TRP A 6 -17.41 -4.29 5.19
CA TRP A 6 -16.77 -5.23 4.27
C TRP A 6 -17.76 -5.84 3.28
N GLY A 7 -19.02 -6.04 3.68
CA GLY A 7 -20.11 -6.49 2.81
C GLY A 7 -20.44 -5.53 1.67
N LYS A 8 -20.19 -4.22 1.84
CA LYS A 8 -20.44 -3.21 0.81
C LYS A 8 -19.33 -3.11 -0.24
N LEU A 9 -18.10 -3.47 0.13
CA LEU A 9 -16.94 -3.43 -0.77
C LEU A 9 -17.00 -4.57 -1.80
N ASN A 10 -16.75 -4.22 -3.06
CA ASN A 10 -16.63 -5.20 -4.13
C ASN A 10 -15.28 -5.96 -4.06
N PRO A 11 -15.06 -7.03 -4.84
CA PRO A 11 -13.82 -7.81 -4.78
C PRO A 11 -12.53 -7.01 -5.03
N ASN A 12 -12.57 -6.01 -5.92
CA ASN A 12 -11.41 -5.16 -6.20
C ASN A 12 -11.14 -4.21 -5.04
N GLU A 13 -12.17 -3.52 -4.53
CA GLU A 13 -12.07 -2.60 -3.40
C GLU A 13 -11.63 -3.31 -2.13
N ARG A 14 -12.07 -4.57 -1.93
CA ARG A 14 -11.56 -5.43 -0.85
C ARG A 14 -10.07 -5.70 -0.99
N MET A 15 -9.60 -5.98 -2.20
CA MET A 15 -8.17 -6.18 -2.46
C MET A 15 -7.36 -4.89 -2.16
N VAL A 16 -7.89 -3.73 -2.54
CA VAL A 16 -7.30 -2.43 -2.20
C VAL A 16 -7.27 -2.21 -0.69
N ALA A 17 -8.37 -2.46 0.00
CA ALA A 17 -8.47 -2.30 1.45
C ALA A 17 -7.50 -3.22 2.21
N TRP A 18 -7.35 -4.48 1.79
CA TRP A 18 -6.37 -5.40 2.38
C TRP A 18 -4.92 -4.96 2.11
N GLY A 19 -4.64 -4.47 0.90
CA GLY A 19 -3.33 -3.89 0.57
C GLY A 19 -3.02 -2.68 1.48
N ALA A 20 -3.99 -1.79 1.69
CA ALA A 20 -3.84 -0.65 2.59
C ALA A 20 -3.60 -1.08 4.05
N ILE A 21 -4.34 -2.06 4.55
CA ILE A 21 -4.15 -2.59 5.92
C ILE A 21 -2.74 -3.16 6.08
N ALA A 22 -2.27 -3.95 5.11
CA ALA A 22 -0.92 -4.50 5.16
C ALA A 22 0.15 -3.40 5.17
N ILE A 23 -0.01 -2.34 4.38
CA ILE A 23 0.90 -1.18 4.39
C ILE A 23 0.87 -0.46 5.74
N ILE A 24 -0.30 -0.28 6.37
CA ILE A 24 -0.40 0.35 7.69
C ILE A 24 0.37 -0.47 8.73
N VAL A 25 0.17 -1.79 8.76
CA VAL A 25 0.88 -2.68 9.69
C VAL A 25 2.40 -2.57 9.47
N LEU A 26 2.86 -2.64 8.23
CA LEU A 26 4.29 -2.51 7.91
C LEU A 26 4.84 -1.12 8.26
N SER A 27 4.04 -0.06 8.10
CA SER A 27 4.44 1.30 8.43
C SER A 27 4.61 1.49 9.94
N ILE A 28 3.75 0.87 10.76
CA ILE A 28 3.87 0.91 12.22
C ILE A 28 5.10 0.12 12.70
N LEU A 29 5.45 -0.98 12.03
CA LEU A 29 6.59 -1.83 12.37
C LEU A 29 7.96 -1.26 11.96
N GLY A 30 8.02 0.00 11.53
CA GLY A 30 9.27 0.68 11.14
C GLY A 30 9.32 1.14 9.68
N GLY A 31 8.19 1.11 8.96
CA GLY A 31 8.07 1.70 7.63
C GLY A 31 7.91 3.23 7.63
N GLY A 32 7.82 3.81 6.45
CA GLY A 32 7.74 5.27 6.26
C GLY A 32 6.34 5.86 6.50
N TRP A 33 6.30 7.09 7.01
CA TRP A 33 5.07 7.86 7.27
C TRP A 33 4.21 8.10 6.02
N LEU A 34 4.83 8.17 4.82
CA LEU A 34 4.10 8.27 3.56
C LEU A 34 3.20 7.06 3.31
N GLY A 35 3.69 5.84 3.61
CA GLY A 35 2.92 4.61 3.50
C GLY A 35 1.71 4.61 4.44
N LEU A 36 1.93 5.04 5.69
CA LEU A 36 0.89 5.16 6.71
C LEU A 36 -0.21 6.12 6.26
N ILE A 37 0.15 7.34 5.86
CA ILE A 37 -0.81 8.39 5.50
C ILE A 37 -1.58 8.01 4.23
N GLY A 38 -0.88 7.55 3.20
CA GLY A 38 -1.53 7.18 1.94
C GLY A 38 -2.48 5.99 2.11
N ALA A 39 -2.08 4.96 2.85
CA ALA A 39 -2.94 3.80 3.09
C ALA A 39 -4.14 4.14 3.99
N ALA A 40 -3.93 4.96 5.02
CA ALA A 40 -5.03 5.46 5.85
C ALA A 40 -6.02 6.30 5.03
N ALA A 41 -5.52 7.17 4.14
CA ALA A 41 -6.37 7.97 3.26
C ALA A 41 -7.27 7.09 2.37
N VAL A 42 -6.73 6.00 1.81
CA VAL A 42 -7.53 5.05 1.00
C VAL A 42 -8.65 4.40 1.82
N LEU A 43 -8.36 3.96 3.05
CA LEU A 43 -9.39 3.38 3.92
C LEU A 43 -10.45 4.41 4.33
N VAL A 44 -10.04 5.63 4.63
CA VAL A 44 -10.95 6.74 4.96
C VAL A 44 -11.84 7.07 3.77
N ILE A 45 -11.32 7.10 2.55
CA ILE A 45 -12.10 7.34 1.33
C ILE A 45 -13.21 6.29 1.20
N TYR A 46 -12.88 4.99 1.33
CA TYR A 46 -13.90 3.94 1.27
C TYR A 46 -14.90 4.03 2.42
N TRP A 47 -14.44 4.33 3.63
CA TRP A 47 -15.34 4.54 4.77
C TRP A 47 -16.35 5.66 4.52
N LEU A 48 -15.88 6.79 3.98
CA LEU A 48 -16.71 7.95 3.66
C LEU A 48 -17.65 7.68 2.48
N GLN A 49 -17.20 6.94 1.46
CA GLN A 49 -18.02 6.57 0.30
C GLN A 49 -19.25 5.73 0.66
N TYR A 50 -19.11 4.82 1.64
CA TYR A 50 -20.18 3.90 2.05
C TYR A 50 -20.89 4.30 3.35
N SER A 51 -20.57 5.46 3.91
CA SER A 51 -21.20 5.98 5.11
C SER A 51 -22.63 6.47 4.80
N PRO A 52 -23.62 6.11 5.64
CA PRO A 52 -25.03 6.32 5.33
C PRO A 52 -25.49 7.79 5.23
N ASP A 53 -24.67 8.77 5.65
CA ASP A 53 -25.07 10.18 5.72
C ASP A 53 -24.12 11.15 4.99
N GLN A 54 -23.26 10.64 4.09
CA GLN A 54 -22.21 11.44 3.45
C GLN A 54 -22.58 11.78 1.99
N ASN A 55 -23.05 13.01 1.76
CA ASN A 55 -23.29 13.54 0.41
C ASN A 55 -22.03 14.28 -0.11
N ILE A 56 -20.88 13.59 -0.11
CA ILE A 56 -19.60 14.16 -0.51
C ILE A 56 -19.53 14.24 -2.04
N LYS A 57 -19.41 15.46 -2.57
CA LYS A 57 -19.07 15.71 -3.97
C LYS A 57 -17.56 15.60 -4.15
N TRP A 58 -17.10 14.44 -4.59
CA TRP A 58 -15.68 14.23 -4.88
C TRP A 58 -15.25 15.04 -6.12
N PRO A 59 -14.05 15.64 -6.11
CA PRO A 59 -13.55 16.44 -7.23
C PRO A 59 -13.24 15.61 -8.48
N ALA A 60 -13.12 14.29 -8.32
CA ALA A 60 -12.89 13.32 -9.37
C ALA A 60 -13.57 11.98 -9.00
N PRO A 61 -13.73 11.05 -9.96
CA PRO A 61 -14.21 9.72 -9.65
C PRO A 61 -13.36 9.06 -8.56
N VAL A 62 -13.99 8.52 -7.51
CA VAL A 62 -13.30 7.86 -6.39
C VAL A 62 -12.29 6.79 -6.86
N PRO A 63 -12.59 5.93 -7.86
CA PRO A 63 -11.61 4.97 -8.37
C PRO A 63 -10.33 5.61 -8.91
N LEU A 64 -10.42 6.80 -9.53
CA LEU A 64 -9.26 7.53 -10.01
C LEU A 64 -8.42 8.09 -8.85
N ILE A 65 -9.06 8.64 -7.81
CA ILE A 65 -8.36 9.16 -6.64
C ILE A 65 -7.57 8.04 -5.94
N VAL A 66 -8.23 6.90 -5.69
CA VAL A 66 -7.60 5.73 -5.07
C VAL A 66 -6.49 5.16 -5.95
N LEU A 67 -6.66 5.17 -7.28
CA LEU A 67 -5.62 4.76 -8.22
C LEU A 67 -4.38 5.64 -8.13
N VAL A 68 -4.54 6.96 -8.06
CA VAL A 68 -3.39 7.88 -7.93
C VAL A 68 -2.64 7.65 -6.62
N ILE A 69 -3.35 7.55 -5.50
CA ILE A 69 -2.73 7.31 -4.19
C ILE A 69 -1.98 5.96 -4.20
N SER A 70 -2.62 4.91 -4.70
CA SER A 70 -2.02 3.58 -4.75
C SER A 70 -0.84 3.49 -5.72
N ALA A 71 -0.85 4.23 -6.83
CA ALA A 71 0.28 4.34 -7.73
C ALA A 71 1.49 5.02 -7.07
N VAL A 72 1.27 6.11 -6.32
CA VAL A 72 2.34 6.78 -5.55
C VAL A 72 2.95 5.84 -4.51
N LEU A 73 2.10 5.07 -3.82
CA LEU A 73 2.56 4.09 -2.84
C LEU A 73 3.28 2.90 -3.48
N ALA A 74 2.84 2.44 -4.65
CA ALA A 74 3.53 1.40 -5.41
C ALA A 74 4.92 1.87 -5.87
N ILE A 75 5.04 3.09 -6.40
CA ILE A 75 6.34 3.68 -6.77
C ILE A 75 7.24 3.79 -5.53
N SER A 76 6.70 4.28 -4.41
CA SER A 76 7.46 4.39 -3.16
C SER A 76 7.95 3.03 -2.67
N ALA A 77 7.13 1.98 -2.79
CA ALA A 77 7.50 0.62 -2.42
C ALA A 77 8.59 0.05 -3.36
N VAL A 78 8.50 0.30 -4.66
CA VAL A 78 9.54 -0.08 -5.64
C VAL A 78 10.86 0.61 -5.31
N LEU A 79 10.84 1.91 -5.02
CA LEU A 79 12.04 2.65 -4.62
C LEU A 79 12.61 2.13 -3.30
N GLY A 80 11.74 1.82 -2.33
CA GLY A 80 12.14 1.19 -1.07
C GLY A 80 12.86 -0.14 -1.31
N VAL A 81 12.27 -1.04 -2.11
CA VAL A 81 12.91 -2.30 -2.51
C VAL A 81 14.24 -2.04 -3.21
N LEU A 82 14.30 -1.12 -4.17
CA LEU A 82 15.54 -0.80 -4.87
C LEU A 82 16.64 -0.27 -3.93
N THR A 83 16.29 0.51 -2.90
CA THR A 83 17.27 0.94 -1.88
C THR A 83 17.79 -0.23 -1.06
N VAL A 84 16.92 -1.19 -0.69
CA VAL A 84 17.31 -2.41 0.03
C VAL A 84 18.29 -3.25 -0.79
N PHE A 85 17.95 -3.52 -2.06
CA PHE A 85 18.75 -4.37 -2.94
C PHE A 85 19.99 -3.66 -3.55
N GLY A 86 19.99 -2.33 -3.64
CA GLY A 86 21.05 -1.53 -4.23
C GLY A 86 22.03 -0.96 -3.19
N PHE A 87 21.75 0.25 -2.71
CA PHE A 87 22.68 1.04 -1.89
C PHE A 87 22.77 0.56 -0.43
N ALA A 88 21.67 0.12 0.18
CA ALA A 88 21.68 -0.41 1.54
C ALA A 88 22.30 -1.82 1.59
N GLY A 89 22.11 -2.66 0.57
CA GLY A 89 22.82 -3.95 0.48
C GLY A 89 24.35 -3.81 0.47
N MET A 90 24.88 -2.79 -0.22
CA MET A 90 26.32 -2.48 -0.21
C MET A 90 26.77 -1.78 1.08
N GLY A 91 26.03 -0.80 1.60
CA GLY A 91 26.39 -0.08 2.83
C GLY A 91 26.25 -0.92 4.10
N PHE A 92 25.20 -1.73 4.20
CA PHE A 92 24.96 -2.65 5.32
C PHE A 92 25.89 -3.87 5.24
N GLY A 93 26.17 -4.37 4.03
CA GLY A 93 27.15 -5.44 3.79
C GLY A 93 28.61 -5.04 4.06
N LEU A 94 28.97 -3.77 3.83
CA LEU A 94 30.32 -3.24 4.11
C LEU A 94 30.48 -2.68 5.54
N ALA A 95 29.45 -2.07 6.13
CA ALA A 95 29.52 -1.54 7.50
C ALA A 95 29.34 -2.61 8.59
N TYR A 96 28.63 -3.71 8.29
CA TYR A 96 28.32 -4.76 9.27
C TYR A 96 28.88 -6.14 8.91
N GLY A 97 29.68 -6.23 7.84
CA GLY A 97 30.42 -7.41 7.45
C GLY A 97 29.52 -8.50 6.85
N LEU A 98 30.03 -9.15 5.80
CA LEU A 98 29.54 -10.42 5.32
C LEU A 98 29.49 -11.43 6.48
N GLY A 99 28.32 -11.61 7.10
CA GLY A 99 28.20 -12.49 8.25
C GLY A 99 26.75 -12.71 8.61
N PHE A 100 26.29 -13.94 8.40
CA PHE A 100 25.01 -14.50 8.87
C PHE A 100 24.92 -14.51 10.42
N GLY A 101 24.95 -13.33 11.05
CA GLY A 101 24.81 -13.13 12.49
C GLY A 101 23.44 -12.55 12.87
N LEU A 102 23.26 -12.23 14.16
CA LEU A 102 22.02 -11.74 14.78
C LEU A 102 21.40 -10.51 14.05
N LEU A 103 22.24 -9.68 13.41
CA LEU A 103 21.84 -8.52 12.60
C LEU A 103 21.61 -8.86 11.10
N GLY A 104 22.19 -9.95 10.59
CA GLY A 104 21.88 -10.51 9.28
C GLY A 104 20.46 -11.10 9.23
N GLY A 105 20.01 -11.71 10.34
CA GLY A 105 18.60 -12.11 10.51
C GLY A 105 17.65 -10.91 10.49
N LEU A 106 18.03 -9.79 11.13
CA LEU A 106 17.26 -8.55 11.08
C LEU A 106 17.22 -7.96 9.66
N TYR A 107 18.30 -8.06 8.90
CA TYR A 107 18.34 -7.65 7.49
C TYR A 107 17.41 -8.52 6.61
N VAL A 108 17.39 -9.84 6.81
CA VAL A 108 16.46 -10.73 6.10
C VAL A 108 15.00 -10.38 6.42
N LEU A 109 14.68 -10.10 7.69
CA LEU A 109 13.34 -9.65 8.08
C LEU A 109 12.97 -8.31 7.42
N TYR A 110 13.92 -7.37 7.31
CA TYR A 110 13.73 -6.11 6.61
C TYR A 110 13.49 -6.32 5.10
N MET A 111 14.23 -7.23 4.46
CA MET A 111 13.99 -7.61 3.06
C MET A 111 12.60 -8.20 2.85
N ILE A 112 12.18 -9.11 3.73
CA ILE A 112 10.84 -9.71 3.69
C ILE A 112 9.78 -8.61 3.84
N ALA A 113 9.94 -7.68 4.79
CA ALA A 113 9.02 -6.57 5.00
C ALA A 113 8.93 -5.66 3.74
N ALA A 114 10.07 -5.38 3.10
CA ALA A 114 10.10 -4.59 1.86
C ALA A 114 9.37 -5.30 0.70
N ILE A 115 9.56 -6.62 0.54
CA ILE A 115 8.88 -7.42 -0.49
C ILE A 115 7.38 -7.50 -0.20
N VAL A 116 6.99 -7.77 1.04
CA VAL A 116 5.57 -7.82 1.42
C VAL A 116 4.92 -6.45 1.22
N GLY A 117 5.61 -5.36 1.55
CA GLY A 117 5.15 -4.00 1.29
C GLY A 117 4.95 -3.71 -0.19
N LEU A 118 5.88 -4.17 -1.05
CA LEU A 118 5.75 -4.08 -2.49
C LEU A 118 4.54 -4.87 -3.01
N ILE A 119 4.35 -6.10 -2.55
CA ILE A 119 3.20 -6.93 -2.94
C ILE A 119 1.89 -6.26 -2.51
N ALA A 120 1.83 -5.74 -1.28
CA ALA A 120 0.65 -5.04 -0.77
C ALA A 120 0.34 -3.78 -1.59
N ALA A 121 1.35 -2.97 -1.91
CA ALA A 121 1.18 -1.77 -2.73
C ALA A 121 0.79 -2.10 -4.18
N ALA A 122 1.38 -3.16 -4.77
CA ALA A 122 1.03 -3.63 -6.09
C ALA A 122 -0.41 -4.18 -6.15
N ALA A 123 -0.84 -4.95 -5.14
CA ALA A 123 -2.21 -5.45 -5.03
C ALA A 123 -3.20 -4.27 -4.92
N MET A 124 -2.84 -3.25 -4.13
CA MET A 124 -3.64 -2.04 -3.99
C MET A 124 -3.75 -1.26 -5.30
N ALA A 125 -2.64 -1.04 -6.01
CA ALA A 125 -2.64 -0.35 -7.30
C ALA A 125 -3.41 -1.14 -8.37
N LEU A 126 -3.27 -2.46 -8.41
CA LEU A 126 -3.99 -3.33 -9.35
C LEU A 126 -5.50 -3.33 -9.09
N GLY A 127 -5.92 -3.36 -7.83
CA GLY A 127 -7.33 -3.30 -7.46
C GLY A 127 -7.96 -1.98 -7.87
N ALA A 128 -7.28 -0.87 -7.59
CA ALA A 128 -7.71 0.45 -7.98
C ALA A 128 -7.77 0.62 -9.50
N TRP A 129 -6.78 0.08 -10.22
CA TRP A 129 -6.76 0.10 -11.70
C TRP A 129 -7.94 -0.65 -12.31
N ARG A 130 -8.24 -1.85 -11.81
CA ARG A 130 -9.39 -2.64 -12.29
C ARG A 130 -10.71 -1.92 -12.06
N GLU A 131 -10.82 -1.16 -10.98
CA GLU A 131 -12.02 -0.38 -10.67
C GLU A 131 -12.13 0.88 -11.55
N TYR A 132 -11.00 1.54 -11.80
CA TYR A 132 -10.92 2.64 -12.74
C TYR A 132 -11.33 2.20 -14.16
N GLN A 133 -10.85 1.06 -14.64
CA GLN A 133 -11.20 0.53 -15.97
C GLN A 133 -12.69 0.21 -16.13
N LYS A 134 -13.41 -0.11 -15.05
CA LYS A 134 -14.86 -0.31 -15.08
C LYS A 134 -15.65 0.99 -15.09
N SER A 135 -15.07 2.06 -14.53
CA SER A 135 -15.73 3.36 -14.36
C SER A 135 -15.33 4.40 -15.40
N ALA A 136 -14.24 4.17 -16.14
CA ALA A 136 -13.80 5.04 -17.22
C ALA A 136 -14.77 4.97 -18.42
N PRO A 137 -15.10 6.11 -19.05
CA PRO A 137 -15.87 6.12 -20.29
C PRO A 137 -15.04 5.41 -21.37
N ARG A 138 -15.58 4.33 -21.93
CA ARG A 138 -15.00 3.67 -23.10
C ARG A 138 -15.19 4.61 -24.29
N SER A 139 -14.11 5.26 -24.73
CA SER A 139 -14.06 6.00 -25.99
C SER A 139 -14.13 5.06 -27.18
#